data_AF-A0A2I4EG68-F1
#
_entry.id   AF-A0A2I4EG68-F1
#
_cell.length_a   1.000
_cell.length_b   1.000
_cell.length_c   1.000
_cell.angle_alpha   90.00
_cell.angle_beta   90.00
_cell.angle_gamma   90.00
#
_symmetry.space_group_name_H-M   'P 1'
#
loop_
_entity.id
_entity.type
_entity.pdbx_description
1 polymer ?
#
loop_
_entity_poly.entity_id
_entity_poly.type
_entity_poly.pdbx_seq_one_letter_code
_entity_poly.pdbx_strand_id
1 'polypeptide(L)'
;MERKKEKNLINFYKDVHWSNKKGIFITTTTEDNYNQMVQLMNAKDPNARTDEAATTIFREVLGHRSRYNKGLGHSVMPESTKVAGVSNEEYERLAKENEANRKNAEYYQNRVEEIEGGFRIMREHMQDYEQRVNMKMS
;
A
#
# COMPACT_ATOMS: atom_id res chain seq x y z
N MET A 1 27.76 0.46 -19.73
CA MET A 1 28.06 1.83 -19.26
C MET A 1 27.43 2.02 -17.90
N GLU A 2 28.26 2.09 -16.88
CA GLU A 2 27.87 2.19 -15.48
C GLU A 2 27.39 3.63 -15.18
N ARG A 3 26.07 3.87 -15.10
CA ARG A 3 25.54 5.16 -14.63
C ARG A 3 25.51 5.18 -13.10
N LYS A 4 26.69 5.21 -12.48
CA LYS A 4 26.85 5.54 -11.06
C LYS A 4 26.91 7.06 -10.90
N LYS A 5 25.77 7.64 -10.53
CA LYS A 5 25.62 8.85 -9.71
C LYS A 5 24.18 8.80 -9.22
N GLU A 6 23.97 8.95 -7.93
CA GLU A 6 22.63 9.14 -7.36
C GLU A 6 22.03 10.37 -8.06
N LYS A 7 21.21 10.12 -9.08
CA LYS A 7 20.61 11.18 -9.88
C LYS A 7 19.38 11.63 -9.12
N ASN A 8 19.48 12.79 -8.49
CA ASN A 8 18.31 13.49 -7.98
C ASN A 8 17.21 13.58 -9.04
N LEU A 9 15.96 13.72 -8.60
CA LEU A 9 14.80 13.62 -9.51
C LEU A 9 14.78 14.69 -10.62
N ILE A 10 15.40 15.84 -10.39
CA ILE A 10 15.55 16.89 -11.41
C ILE A 10 16.48 16.43 -12.54
N ASN A 11 17.61 15.81 -12.21
CA ASN A 11 18.54 15.23 -13.18
C ASN A 11 17.89 14.05 -13.94
N PHE A 12 17.13 13.21 -13.23
CA PHE A 12 16.36 12.14 -13.85
C PHE A 12 15.33 12.68 -14.85
N TYR A 13 14.64 13.77 -14.50
CA TYR A 13 13.67 14.41 -15.38
C TYR A 13 14.28 14.84 -16.71
N LYS A 14 15.47 15.47 -16.66
CA LYS A 14 16.22 15.84 -17.87
C LYS A 14 16.61 14.61 -18.68
N ASP A 15 17.21 13.61 -18.04
CA ASP A 15 17.66 12.37 -18.70
C ASP A 15 16.54 11.71 -19.53
N VAL A 16 15.31 11.70 -19.03
CA VAL A 16 14.15 11.06 -19.68
C VAL A 16 13.55 11.93 -20.78
N HIS A 17 13.57 13.25 -20.62
CA HIS A 17 12.95 14.19 -21.56
C HIS A 17 13.95 14.81 -22.55
N TRP A 18 15.20 14.34 -22.57
CA TRP A 18 16.24 14.83 -23.46
C TRP A 18 16.42 13.91 -24.68
N SER A 19 16.36 14.50 -25.88
CA SER A 19 16.68 13.78 -27.10
C SER A 19 18.18 13.80 -27.35
N ASN A 20 18.88 12.68 -27.08
CA ASN A 20 20.30 12.56 -27.40
C ASN A 20 20.61 12.77 -28.90
N LYS A 21 19.66 12.45 -29.78
CA LYS A 21 19.81 12.62 -31.24
C LYS A 21 19.71 14.09 -31.66
N LYS A 22 18.79 14.86 -31.05
CA LYS A 22 18.52 16.25 -31.42
C LYS A 22 19.23 17.27 -30.53
N GLY A 23 19.77 16.84 -29.38
CA GLY A 23 20.43 17.72 -28.42
C GLY A 23 19.49 18.74 -27.77
N ILE A 24 18.18 18.42 -27.68
CA ILE A 24 17.14 19.31 -27.13
C ILE A 24 16.15 18.50 -26.30
N PHE A 25 15.33 19.21 -25.50
CA PHE A 25 14.17 18.61 -24.87
C PHE A 25 13.16 18.10 -25.91
N ILE A 26 12.45 17.03 -25.57
CA ILE A 26 11.47 16.41 -26.46
C ILE A 26 10.31 17.37 -26.76
N THR A 27 9.89 18.18 -25.79
CA THR A 27 8.87 19.23 -25.96
C THR A 27 9.25 20.51 -25.21
N THR A 28 8.71 21.65 -25.65
CA THR A 28 8.87 22.95 -24.99
C THR A 28 8.36 22.91 -23.55
N THR A 29 7.21 22.28 -23.31
CA THR A 29 6.66 22.11 -21.95
C THR A 29 7.62 21.37 -21.01
N THR A 30 8.32 20.35 -21.50
CA THR A 30 9.31 19.63 -20.68
C THR A 30 10.55 20.46 -20.39
N GLU A 31 10.93 21.35 -21.31
CA GLU A 31 12.00 22.31 -21.09
C GLU A 31 11.61 23.34 -20.04
N ASP A 32 10.41 23.93 -20.16
CA ASP A 32 9.90 24.92 -19.21
C ASP A 32 9.81 24.35 -17.79
N ASN A 33 9.27 23.14 -17.65
CA ASN A 33 9.21 22.44 -16.36
C ASN A 33 10.61 22.20 -15.78
N TYR A 34 11.56 21.73 -16.58
CA TYR A 34 12.93 21.52 -16.11
C TYR A 34 13.58 22.83 -15.67
N ASN A 35 13.40 23.91 -16.44
CA ASN A 35 13.92 25.23 -16.12
C ASN A 35 13.34 25.75 -14.81
N GLN A 36 12.04 25.56 -14.58
CA GLN A 36 11.38 25.91 -13.32
C GLN A 36 11.95 25.12 -12.14
N MET A 37 12.19 23.80 -12.29
CA MET A 37 12.83 22.99 -11.25
C MET A 37 14.23 23.50 -10.90
N VAL A 38 15.03 23.84 -11.91
CA VAL A 38 16.39 24.37 -11.72
C VAL A 38 16.36 25.72 -11.03
N GLN A 39 15.44 26.61 -11.40
CA GLN A 39 15.28 27.91 -10.75
C GLN A 39 14.93 27.77 -9.27
N LEU A 40 13.96 26.92 -8.93
CA LEU A 40 13.57 26.64 -7.54
C LEU A 40 14.72 26.01 -6.73
N MET A 41 15.52 25.15 -7.36
CA MET A 41 16.68 24.53 -6.69
C MET A 41 17.81 25.55 -6.46
N ASN A 42 18.01 26.45 -7.41
CA ASN A 42 19.01 27.51 -7.29
C ASN A 42 18.63 28.59 -6.28
N ALA A 43 17.33 28.83 -6.08
CA ALA A 43 16.82 29.74 -5.06
C ALA A 43 17.08 29.24 -3.62
N LYS A 44 17.34 27.94 -3.43
CA LYS A 44 17.69 27.38 -2.12
C LYS A 44 19.16 27.59 -1.78
N ASP A 45 19.43 27.71 -0.48
CA ASP A 45 20.79 27.73 0.07
C ASP A 45 21.59 26.53 -0.42
N PRO A 46 22.88 26.70 -0.76
CA PRO A 46 23.72 25.61 -1.25
C PRO A 46 23.73 24.37 -0.34
N ASN A 47 23.68 24.57 0.97
CA ASN A 47 23.64 23.48 1.96
C ASN A 47 22.27 22.76 2.02
N ALA A 48 21.21 23.39 1.53
CA ALA A 48 19.85 22.85 1.48
C ALA A 48 19.51 22.20 0.12
N ARG A 49 20.47 22.13 -0.82
CA ARG A 49 20.32 21.50 -2.14
C ARG A 49 20.47 19.98 -2.08
N THR A 50 19.68 19.34 -1.22
CA THR A 50 19.67 17.90 -1.01
C THR A 50 18.74 17.18 -2.01
N ASP A 51 18.83 15.85 -2.08
CA ASP A 51 17.94 15.02 -2.91
C ASP A 51 16.47 15.10 -2.49
N GLU A 52 16.22 15.33 -1.19
CA GLU A 52 14.88 15.58 -0.66
C GLU A 52 14.31 16.92 -1.15
N ALA A 53 15.16 17.96 -1.21
CA ALA A 53 14.77 19.25 -1.79
C ALA A 53 14.45 19.11 -3.28
N ALA A 54 15.27 18.35 -4.03
CA ALA A 54 15.00 18.04 -5.43
C ALA A 54 13.69 17.26 -5.61
N THR A 55 13.38 16.33 -4.70
CA THR A 55 12.12 15.57 -4.71
C THR A 55 10.91 16.46 -4.45
N THR A 56 11.03 17.39 -3.51
CA THR A 56 9.96 18.36 -3.20
C THR A 56 9.70 19.26 -4.39
N ILE A 57 10.75 19.85 -4.98
CA ILE A 57 10.65 20.71 -6.16
C ILE A 57 10.07 19.96 -7.36
N PHE A 58 10.50 18.72 -7.59
CA PHE A 58 9.98 17.90 -8.67
C PHE A 58 8.46 17.68 -8.54
N ARG A 59 7.97 17.43 -7.33
CA ARG A 59 6.53 17.28 -7.03
C ARG A 59 5.77 18.61 -7.12
N GLU A 60 6.41 19.71 -6.77
CA GLU A 60 5.83 21.06 -6.87
C GLU A 60 5.58 21.44 -8.34
N VAL A 61 6.57 21.23 -9.21
CA VAL A 61 6.49 21.62 -10.63
C VAL A 61 5.57 20.69 -11.43
N LEU A 62 5.68 19.37 -11.25
CA LEU A 62 4.87 18.41 -12.03
C LEU A 62 3.53 18.08 -11.38
N GLY A 63 3.30 18.58 -10.18
CA GLY A 63 2.19 18.21 -9.32
C GLY A 63 2.36 16.83 -8.69
N HIS A 64 1.65 16.62 -7.59
CA HIS A 64 1.51 15.29 -7.00
C HIS A 64 0.44 14.51 -7.76
N ARG A 65 0.83 13.59 -8.65
CA ARG A 65 -0.10 12.50 -9.02
C ARG A 65 -0.20 11.56 -7.82
N SER A 66 -1.01 11.93 -6.83
CA SER A 66 -1.58 10.93 -5.93
C SER A 66 -2.26 9.91 -6.84
N ARG A 67 -1.74 8.69 -6.88
CA ARG A 67 -2.36 7.58 -7.64
C ARG A 67 -3.71 7.16 -7.05
N TYR A 68 -4.25 7.93 -6.11
CA TYR A 68 -5.58 7.81 -5.54
C TYR A 68 -6.41 9.09 -5.74
N ASN A 69 -6.41 9.66 -6.94
CA ASN A 69 -7.49 10.58 -7.31
C ASN A 69 -8.73 9.74 -7.69
N LYS A 70 -9.41 9.20 -6.67
CA LYS A 70 -10.81 8.73 -6.79
C LYS A 70 -11.64 9.94 -7.24
N GLY A 71 -12.04 10.01 -8.51
CA GLY A 71 -13.10 10.93 -8.93
C GLY A 71 -12.78 12.00 -9.97
N LEU A 72 -11.89 11.75 -10.93
CA LEU A 72 -11.95 12.47 -12.22
C LEU A 72 -12.55 11.52 -13.27
N GLY A 73 -13.81 11.82 -13.63
CA GLY A 73 -14.64 11.05 -14.56
C GLY A 73 -13.94 10.80 -15.89
N HIS A 74 -14.27 9.65 -16.49
CA HIS A 74 -13.66 9.03 -17.66
C HIS A 74 -12.26 8.43 -17.49
N SER A 75 -12.08 7.63 -16.44
CA SER A 75 -11.36 6.37 -16.65
C SER A 75 -12.38 5.37 -17.14
N VAL A 76 -12.32 4.99 -18.42
CA VAL A 76 -12.86 3.69 -18.84
C VAL A 76 -12.15 2.69 -17.94
N MET A 77 -12.83 2.13 -16.94
CA MET A 77 -12.37 0.86 -16.39
C MET A 77 -12.21 -0.01 -17.64
N PRO A 78 -10.98 -0.48 -17.98
CA PRO A 78 -10.89 -1.48 -19.01
C PRO A 78 -11.90 -2.54 -18.61
N GLU A 79 -12.86 -2.83 -19.50
CA GLU A 79 -13.80 -3.92 -19.27
C GLU A 79 -12.94 -5.05 -18.76
N SER A 80 -13.26 -5.54 -17.55
CA SER A 80 -12.47 -6.58 -16.91
C SER A 80 -12.22 -7.59 -18.01
N THR A 81 -10.97 -7.75 -18.43
CA THR A 81 -10.64 -8.77 -19.41
C THR A 81 -10.65 -10.07 -18.61
N LYS A 82 -11.84 -10.44 -18.13
CA LYS A 82 -12.24 -11.81 -17.99
C LYS A 82 -12.24 -12.30 -19.42
N VAL A 83 -11.06 -12.66 -19.92
CA VAL A 83 -11.00 -13.66 -20.98
C VAL A 83 -11.68 -14.86 -20.33
N ALA A 84 -12.97 -15.04 -20.65
CA ALA A 84 -13.72 -16.18 -20.18
C ALA A 84 -12.92 -17.43 -20.62
N GLY A 85 -12.31 -18.11 -19.64
CA GLY A 85 -11.52 -19.32 -19.89
C GLY A 85 -10.00 -19.23 -19.70
N VAL A 86 -9.41 -18.09 -19.31
CA VAL A 86 -7.99 -18.08 -18.88
C VAL A 86 -7.94 -18.09 -17.35
N SER A 87 -7.67 -19.25 -16.77
CA SER A 87 -7.46 -19.39 -15.33
C SER A 87 -6.24 -18.55 -14.93
N ASN A 88 -6.47 -17.56 -14.08
CA ASN A 88 -5.37 -16.94 -13.37
C ASN A 88 -5.03 -17.90 -12.21
N GLU A 89 -4.05 -18.78 -12.42
CA GLU A 89 -3.64 -19.81 -11.45
C GLU A 89 -3.36 -19.21 -10.06
N GLU A 90 -2.81 -18.00 -10.02
CA GLU A 90 -2.57 -17.27 -8.77
C GLU A 90 -3.88 -16.87 -8.08
N TYR A 91 -4.87 -16.42 -8.85
CA TYR A 91 -6.20 -16.10 -8.33
C TYR A 91 -6.91 -17.34 -7.78
N GLU A 92 -6.83 -18.47 -8.48
CA GLU A 92 -7.41 -19.73 -8.02
C GLU A 92 -6.73 -20.26 -6.75
N ARG A 93 -5.40 -20.11 -6.67
CA ARG A 93 -4.64 -20.46 -5.46
C ARG A 93 -5.07 -19.59 -4.27
N LEU A 94 -5.13 -18.28 -4.46
CA LEU A 94 -5.54 -17.33 -3.42
C LEU A 94 -6.99 -17.57 -2.98
N ALA A 95 -7.89 -17.90 -3.92
CA ALA A 95 -9.27 -18.23 -3.59
C ALA A 95 -9.37 -19.49 -2.71
N LYS A 96 -8.63 -20.56 -3.05
CA LYS A 96 -8.58 -21.79 -2.25
C LYS A 96 -7.96 -21.56 -0.87
N GLU A 97 -6.89 -20.78 -0.80
CA GLU A 97 -6.23 -20.43 0.46
C GLU A 97 -7.15 -19.62 1.38
N ASN A 98 -7.87 -18.62 0.82
CA ASN A 98 -8.85 -17.86 1.58
C ASN A 98 -10.02 -18.72 2.08
N GLU A 99 -10.50 -19.67 1.28
CA GLU A 99 -11.57 -20.58 1.71
C GLU A 99 -11.09 -21.51 2.85
N ALA A 100 -9.87 -22.03 2.75
CA ALA A 100 -9.27 -22.85 3.80
C ALA A 100 -9.05 -22.04 5.10
N ASN A 101 -8.54 -20.82 4.98
CA ASN A 101 -8.35 -19.91 6.12
C ASN A 101 -9.67 -19.58 6.81
N ARG A 102 -10.74 -19.36 6.04
CA ARG A 102 -12.07 -19.12 6.59
C ARG A 102 -12.58 -20.33 7.38
N LYS A 103 -12.47 -21.54 6.83
CA LYS A 103 -12.88 -22.78 7.52
C LYS A 103 -12.07 -23.02 8.80
N ASN A 104 -10.77 -22.75 8.77
CA ASN A 104 -9.93 -22.87 9.96
C ASN A 104 -10.30 -21.84 11.03
N ALA A 105 -10.55 -20.59 10.65
CA ALA A 105 -10.98 -19.55 11.59
C ALA A 105 -12.31 -19.93 12.26
N GLU A 106 -13.29 -20.37 11.48
CA GLU A 106 -14.58 -20.86 12.01
C GLU A 106 -14.40 -22.07 12.94
N TYR A 107 -13.52 -23.01 12.60
CA TYR A 107 -13.23 -24.17 13.44
C TYR A 107 -12.65 -23.78 14.80
N TYR A 108 -11.62 -22.93 14.82
CA TYR A 108 -11.00 -22.51 16.08
C TYR A 108 -11.93 -21.64 16.92
N GLN A 109 -12.72 -20.79 16.28
CA GLN A 109 -13.73 -20.00 16.98
C GLN A 109 -14.74 -20.91 17.70
N ASN A 110 -15.33 -21.88 17.00
CA ASN A 110 -16.27 -22.82 17.62
C ASN A 110 -15.64 -23.61 18.77
N ARG A 111 -14.36 -24.00 18.63
CA ARG A 111 -13.65 -24.75 19.67
C ARG A 111 -13.37 -23.91 20.91
N VAL A 112 -13.11 -22.62 20.75
CA VAL A 112 -12.98 -21.69 21.89
C VAL A 112 -14.34 -21.54 22.58
N GLU A 113 -15.42 -21.33 21.84
CA GLU A 113 -16.77 -21.20 22.39
C GLU A 113 -17.20 -22.45 23.19
N GLU A 114 -16.87 -23.65 22.70
CA GLU A 114 -17.14 -24.91 23.41
C GLU A 114 -16.37 -25.01 24.73
N ILE A 115 -15.07 -24.67 24.72
CA ILE A 115 -14.21 -24.68 25.92
C ILE A 115 -14.72 -23.66 26.95
N GLU A 116 -15.05 -22.44 26.52
CA GLU A 116 -15.61 -21.40 27.39
C GLU A 116 -16.95 -21.83 28.00
N GLY A 117 -17.81 -22.47 27.21
CA GLY A 117 -19.06 -23.07 27.69
C GLY A 117 -18.82 -24.13 28.78
N GLY A 118 -17.87 -25.03 28.55
CA GLY A 118 -17.48 -26.05 29.54
C GLY A 118 -16.94 -25.45 30.84
N PHE A 119 -16.09 -24.42 30.75
CA PHE A 119 -15.58 -23.71 31.92
C PHE A 119 -16.68 -22.99 32.71
N ARG A 120 -17.68 -22.43 32.04
CA ARG A 120 -18.83 -21.81 32.70
C ARG A 120 -19.61 -22.83 33.53
N ILE A 121 -19.94 -23.98 32.95
CA ILE A 121 -20.65 -25.06 33.64
C ILE A 121 -19.85 -25.56 34.86
N MET A 122 -18.55 -25.76 34.70
CA MET A 122 -17.69 -26.21 35.81
C MET A 122 -17.61 -25.18 36.94
N ARG A 123 -17.58 -23.88 36.61
CA ARG A 123 -17.62 -22.80 37.60
C ARG A 123 -18.94 -22.79 38.38
N GLU A 124 -20.07 -22.96 37.70
CA GLU A 124 -21.39 -23.06 38.33
C GLU A 124 -21.45 -24.24 39.31
N HIS A 125 -20.99 -25.43 38.89
CA HIS A 125 -20.92 -26.60 39.76
C HIS A 125 -20.03 -26.39 41.00
N MET A 126 -18.91 -25.70 40.86
CA MET A 126 -18.01 -25.39 41.96
C MET A 126 -18.67 -24.44 42.97
N GLN A 127 -19.33 -23.39 42.50
CA GLN A 127 -20.07 -22.45 43.34
C GLN A 127 -21.22 -23.14 44.09
N ASP A 128 -21.98 -24.01 43.40
CA ASP A 128 -23.05 -24.81 44.01
C ASP A 128 -22.52 -25.74 45.11
N TYR A 129 -21.37 -26.37 44.86
CA TYR A 129 -20.71 -27.23 45.85
C TYR A 129 -20.27 -26.42 47.08
N GLU A 130 -19.60 -25.29 46.86
CA GLU A 130 -19.16 -24.39 47.94
C GLU A 130 -20.35 -23.90 48.79
N GLN A 131 -21.45 -23.49 48.17
CA GLN A 131 -22.66 -23.08 48.88
C GLN A 131 -23.21 -24.20 49.75
N ARG A 132 -23.30 -25.43 49.21
CA ARG A 132 -23.80 -26.59 49.97
C ARG A 132 -22.88 -26.97 51.13
N VAL A 133 -21.57 -26.87 50.95
CA VAL A 133 -20.60 -27.14 52.04
C VAL A 133 -20.72 -26.06 53.11
N ASN A 134 -20.77 -24.79 52.74
CA ASN A 134 -20.92 -23.68 53.69
C ASN A 134 -22.23 -23.78 54.49
N MET A 135 -23.32 -24.20 53.86
CA MET A 135 -24.60 -24.46 54.55
C MET A 135 -24.54 -25.60 55.57
N LYS A 136 -23.69 -26.61 55.35
CA LYS A 136 -23.54 -27.75 56.28
C LYS A 136 -22.57 -27.47 57.44
N MET A 137 -21.71 -26.46 57.28
CA MET A 137 -20.72 -26.05 58.27
C MET A 137 -21.18 -24.88 59.15
N SER A 138 -22.34 -24.28 58.83
CA SER A 138 -23.06 -23.29 59.65
C SER A 138 -24.12 -23.96 60.51
#